data_AF-A0A7S7AD86-F1
#
_entry.id   AF-A0A7S7AD86-F1
#
_cell.length_a   1.000
_cell.length_b   1.000
_cell.length_c   1.000
_cell.angle_alpha   90.00
_cell.angle_beta   90.00
_cell.angle_gamma   90.00
#
_symmetry.space_group_name_H-M   'P 1'
#
loop_
_entity.id
_entity.type
_entity.pdbx_description
1 polymer ?
#
loop_
_entity_poly.entity_id
_entity_poly.type
_entity_poly.pdbx_seq_one_letter_code
_entity_poly.pdbx_strand_id
1 'polypeptide(L)'
;MSPDLGHLLRTYVCDLEVKAKSLIPISNFDLDMLPLFPSWAKIDIHIKENGCSSMNEYLETDLFHATADHLRDILNKVISHIGLVSERTGEPIKIFPLRLRRTLASRAAREGYGLLIIARLLDHADTQSAHIYTENTPEHLTSLDKALAMQLAPIAQAFAGTLVIHEKYANRGNEISSRIMNRDTGEGVGTCGTHSFCSALAPIACYTCYHFQPWLDGPHEAILESLITKRKEILARTQDKTIASVNDRTIFAVSQVVELCNERKLALKNCNSGVSDE
;
A
#
# COMPACT_ATOMS: atom_id res chain seq x y z
N MET A 1 6.46 -4.47 -20.10
CA MET A 1 5.42 -3.42 -20.15
C MET A 1 4.08 -4.11 -20.04
N SER A 2 3.25 -3.78 -19.06
CA SER A 2 1.88 -4.33 -19.02
C SER A 2 1.17 -3.94 -20.30
N PRO A 3 0.39 -4.83 -20.94
CA PRO A 3 -0.43 -4.44 -22.07
C PRO A 3 -1.34 -3.28 -21.64
N ASP A 4 -1.38 -2.23 -22.45
CA ASP A 4 -2.33 -1.12 -22.30
C ASP A 4 -3.74 -1.71 -22.19
N LEU A 5 -4.55 -1.22 -21.25
CA LEU A 5 -5.92 -1.70 -21.02
C LEU A 5 -6.74 -1.62 -22.32
N GLY A 6 -6.49 -0.58 -23.13
CA GLY A 6 -7.11 -0.42 -24.43
C GLY A 6 -6.75 -1.55 -25.40
N HIS A 7 -5.52 -2.08 -25.35
CA HIS A 7 -5.14 -3.23 -26.17
C HIS A 7 -5.86 -4.51 -25.73
N LEU A 8 -5.93 -4.78 -24.41
CA LEU A 8 -6.68 -5.94 -23.90
C LEU A 8 -8.16 -5.89 -24.27
N LEU A 9 -8.79 -4.71 -24.16
CA LEU A 9 -10.18 -4.51 -24.55
C LEU A 9 -10.39 -4.73 -26.05
N ARG A 10 -9.50 -4.20 -26.90
CA ARG A 10 -9.57 -4.42 -28.35
C ARG A 10 -9.43 -5.91 -28.71
N THR A 11 -8.46 -6.60 -28.12
CA THR A 11 -8.29 -8.04 -28.32
C THR A 11 -9.53 -8.82 -27.89
N TYR A 12 -10.09 -8.47 -26.72
CA TYR A 12 -11.31 -9.09 -26.23
C TYR A 12 -12.51 -8.86 -27.17
N VAL A 13 -12.70 -7.64 -27.67
CA VAL A 13 -13.74 -7.32 -28.66
C VAL A 13 -13.53 -8.14 -29.94
N CYS A 14 -12.31 -8.26 -30.45
CA CYS A 14 -12.00 -9.11 -31.60
C CYS A 14 -12.37 -10.59 -31.33
N ASP A 15 -12.08 -11.11 -30.14
CA ASP A 15 -12.46 -12.49 -29.76
C ASP A 15 -13.98 -12.67 -29.71
N LEU A 16 -14.71 -11.68 -29.21
CA LEU A 16 -16.18 -11.69 -29.21
C LEU A 16 -16.73 -11.71 -30.64
N GLU A 17 -16.20 -10.88 -31.54
CA GLU A 17 -16.61 -10.87 -32.94
C GLU A 17 -16.34 -12.20 -33.63
N VAL A 18 -15.16 -12.80 -33.44
CA VAL A 18 -14.82 -14.10 -34.03
C VAL A 18 -15.80 -15.17 -33.54
N LYS A 19 -16.14 -15.15 -32.26
CA LYS A 19 -17.11 -16.09 -31.69
C LYS A 19 -18.52 -15.85 -32.21
N ALA A 20 -18.98 -14.60 -32.30
CA ALA A 20 -20.27 -14.27 -32.89
C ALA A 20 -20.37 -14.76 -34.35
N LYS A 21 -19.33 -14.52 -35.15
CA LYS A 21 -19.21 -14.97 -36.56
C LYS A 21 -19.27 -16.50 -36.70
N SER A 22 -18.80 -17.25 -35.70
CA SER A 22 -18.89 -18.71 -35.70
C SER A 22 -20.30 -19.25 -35.46
N LEU A 23 -21.17 -18.45 -34.83
CA LEU A 23 -22.52 -18.86 -34.46
C LEU A 23 -23.56 -18.45 -35.52
N ILE A 24 -23.36 -17.33 -36.21
CA ILE A 24 -24.36 -16.73 -37.11
C ILE A 24 -23.69 -16.09 -38.34
N PRO A 25 -24.27 -16.21 -39.55
CA PRO A 25 -23.85 -15.42 -40.70
C PRO A 25 -23.96 -13.91 -40.45
N ILE A 26 -22.87 -13.17 -40.69
CA ILE A 26 -22.73 -11.73 -40.40
C ILE A 26 -23.84 -10.85 -41.00
N SER A 27 -24.46 -11.28 -42.10
CA SER A 27 -25.53 -10.54 -42.77
C SER A 27 -26.77 -10.28 -41.89
N ASN A 28 -26.93 -11.03 -40.81
CA ASN A 28 -28.11 -10.99 -39.94
C ASN A 28 -27.80 -10.49 -38.52
N PHE A 29 -26.58 -10.00 -38.27
CA PHE A 29 -26.10 -9.73 -36.90
C PHE A 29 -25.43 -8.36 -36.81
N ASP A 30 -26.02 -7.46 -36.04
CA ASP A 30 -25.39 -6.18 -35.71
C ASP A 30 -24.34 -6.37 -34.61
N LEU A 31 -23.07 -6.35 -35.00
CA LEU A 31 -21.94 -6.52 -34.08
C LEU A 31 -21.78 -5.32 -33.13
N ASP A 32 -22.25 -4.14 -33.52
CA ASP A 32 -22.11 -2.94 -32.69
C ASP A 32 -23.05 -2.99 -31.48
N MET A 33 -24.15 -3.74 -31.59
CA MET A 33 -25.12 -3.96 -30.51
C MET A 33 -24.82 -5.19 -29.66
N LEU A 34 -23.70 -5.90 -29.92
CA LEU A 34 -23.28 -7.04 -29.12
C LEU A 34 -22.85 -6.57 -27.71
N PRO A 35 -23.43 -7.12 -26.63
CA PRO A 35 -22.97 -6.79 -25.28
C PRO A 35 -21.48 -7.07 -25.12
N LEU A 36 -20.76 -6.16 -24.44
CA LEU A 36 -19.35 -6.37 -24.11
C LEU A 36 -19.16 -7.65 -23.29
N PHE A 37 -20.13 -8.04 -22.48
CA PHE A 37 -20.14 -9.32 -21.77
C PHE A 37 -21.39 -10.13 -22.15
N PRO A 38 -21.35 -10.87 -23.26
CA PRO A 38 -22.52 -11.58 -23.75
C PRO A 38 -22.70 -12.93 -23.04
N SER A 39 -23.94 -13.28 -22.76
CA SER A 39 -24.33 -14.60 -22.29
C SER A 39 -24.50 -15.55 -23.48
N TRP A 40 -23.40 -16.17 -23.90
CA TRP A 40 -23.39 -17.09 -25.03
C TRP A 40 -24.42 -18.23 -24.92
N ALA A 41 -24.64 -18.74 -23.70
CA ALA A 41 -25.66 -19.78 -23.48
C ALA A 41 -27.08 -19.31 -23.83
N LYS A 42 -27.44 -18.07 -23.48
CA LYS A 42 -28.75 -17.50 -23.83
C LYS A 42 -28.87 -17.25 -25.33
N ILE A 43 -27.79 -16.77 -25.96
CA ILE A 43 -27.72 -16.57 -27.41
C ILE A 43 -27.93 -17.92 -28.13
N ASP A 44 -27.19 -18.97 -27.74
CA ASP A 44 -27.30 -20.30 -28.33
C ASP A 44 -28.70 -20.90 -28.19
N ILE A 45 -29.34 -20.73 -27.02
CA ILE A 45 -30.71 -21.19 -26.80
C ILE A 45 -31.69 -20.42 -27.70
N HIS A 46 -31.55 -19.10 -27.77
CA HIS A 46 -32.42 -18.27 -28.58
C HIS A 46 -32.31 -18.61 -30.07
N ILE A 47 -31.10 -18.84 -30.58
CA ILE A 47 -30.87 -19.28 -31.97
C ILE A 47 -31.59 -20.60 -32.24
N LYS A 48 -31.52 -21.55 -31.31
CA LYS A 48 -32.16 -22.87 -31.45
C LYS A 48 -33.69 -22.79 -31.43
N GLU A 49 -34.25 -21.89 -30.64
CA GLU A 49 -35.70 -21.77 -30.44
C GLU A 49 -36.38 -20.87 -31.47
N ASN A 50 -35.77 -19.74 -31.83
CA ASN A 50 -36.40 -18.68 -32.63
C ASN A 50 -35.68 -18.40 -33.96
N GLY A 51 -34.53 -19.03 -34.21
CA GLY A 51 -33.70 -18.76 -35.37
C GLY A 51 -32.93 -17.45 -35.28
N CYS A 52 -32.47 -16.93 -36.42
CA CYS A 52 -31.60 -15.75 -36.50
C CYS A 52 -32.33 -14.47 -36.96
N SER A 53 -33.59 -14.57 -37.37
CA SER A 53 -34.29 -13.50 -38.10
C SER A 53 -34.67 -12.29 -37.23
N SER A 54 -34.87 -12.50 -35.93
CA SER A 54 -35.24 -11.45 -34.95
C SER A 54 -34.10 -11.07 -34.02
N MET A 55 -32.87 -11.55 -34.28
CA MET A 55 -31.77 -11.42 -33.32
C MET A 55 -31.40 -9.96 -33.01
N ASN A 56 -31.41 -9.10 -34.03
CA ASN A 56 -31.07 -7.68 -33.85
C ASN A 56 -32.05 -6.97 -32.91
N GLU A 57 -33.34 -7.31 -32.94
CA GLU A 57 -34.34 -6.74 -32.02
C GLU A 57 -34.05 -7.10 -30.57
N TYR A 58 -33.56 -8.32 -30.31
CA TYR A 58 -33.18 -8.76 -28.97
C TYR A 58 -31.81 -8.25 -28.51
N LEU A 59 -30.89 -7.95 -29.44
CA LEU A 59 -29.60 -7.33 -29.13
C LEU A 59 -29.76 -5.90 -28.58
N GLU A 60 -30.80 -5.18 -29.00
CA GLU A 60 -31.16 -3.89 -28.42
C GLU A 60 -31.66 -3.98 -26.97
N THR A 61 -31.93 -5.19 -26.48
CA THR A 61 -32.44 -5.44 -25.12
C THR A 61 -31.37 -6.01 -24.18
N ASP A 62 -31.67 -6.00 -22.88
CA ASP A 62 -30.78 -6.55 -21.86
C ASP A 62 -30.72 -8.10 -21.85
N LEU A 63 -31.46 -8.78 -22.73
CA LEU A 63 -31.64 -10.24 -22.68
C LEU A 63 -30.32 -11.01 -22.72
N PHE A 64 -29.43 -10.62 -23.65
CA PHE A 64 -28.16 -11.29 -23.90
C PHE A 64 -27.00 -10.80 -23.04
N HIS A 65 -27.23 -9.85 -22.14
CA HIS A 65 -26.22 -9.43 -21.18
C HIS A 65 -25.94 -10.55 -20.15
N ALA A 66 -24.66 -10.71 -19.81
CA ALA A 66 -24.24 -11.53 -18.68
C ALA A 66 -24.85 -10.97 -17.39
N THR A 67 -25.31 -11.86 -16.52
CA THR A 67 -25.84 -11.45 -15.21
C THR A 67 -24.71 -11.02 -14.28
N ALA A 68 -25.03 -10.18 -13.30
CA ALA A 68 -24.07 -9.77 -12.27
C ALA A 68 -23.48 -10.97 -11.52
N ASP A 69 -24.28 -12.01 -11.29
CA ASP A 69 -23.83 -13.26 -10.66
C ASP A 69 -22.80 -13.99 -11.49
N HIS A 70 -23.02 -14.08 -12.81
CA HIS A 70 -22.06 -14.72 -13.71
C HIS A 70 -20.72 -13.99 -13.72
N LEU A 71 -20.75 -12.65 -13.79
CA LEU A 71 -19.53 -11.83 -13.73
C LEU A 71 -18.82 -11.94 -12.38
N ARG A 72 -19.59 -12.03 -11.29
CA ARG A 72 -19.05 -12.26 -9.94
C ARG A 72 -18.34 -13.62 -9.83
N ASP A 73 -18.89 -14.66 -10.43
CA ASP A 73 -18.26 -15.99 -10.44
C ASP A 73 -16.97 -16.02 -11.25
N ILE A 74 -16.94 -15.34 -12.41
CA ILE A 74 -15.71 -15.16 -13.19
C ILE A 74 -14.66 -14.44 -12.36
N LEU A 75 -15.03 -13.34 -11.71
CA LEU A 75 -14.13 -12.57 -10.86
C LEU A 75 -13.57 -13.44 -9.72
N ASN A 76 -14.43 -14.19 -9.02
CA ASN A 76 -14.02 -15.09 -7.94
C ASN A 76 -13.04 -16.18 -8.40
N LYS A 77 -13.23 -16.76 -9.59
CA LYS A 77 -12.31 -17.72 -10.18
C LYS A 77 -10.94 -17.12 -10.48
N VAL A 78 -10.92 -15.89 -11.00
CA VAL A 78 -9.65 -15.17 -11.24
C VAL A 78 -8.93 -14.91 -9.92
N ILE A 79 -9.65 -14.42 -8.91
CA ILE A 79 -9.07 -14.10 -7.60
C ILE A 79 -8.52 -15.36 -6.91
N SER A 80 -9.27 -16.47 -6.95
CA SER A 80 -8.84 -17.72 -6.33
C SER A 80 -7.60 -18.29 -7.00
N HIS A 81 -7.46 -18.11 -8.33
CA HIS A 81 -6.27 -18.50 -9.06
C HIS A 81 -5.04 -17.65 -8.71
N ILE A 82 -5.22 -16.34 -8.45
CA ILE A 82 -4.11 -15.45 -8.05
C ILE A 82 -3.66 -15.74 -6.61
N GLY A 83 -4.56 -16.17 -5.72
CA GLY A 83 -4.20 -16.59 -4.36
C GLY A 83 -3.77 -15.46 -3.43
N LEU A 84 -4.40 -14.28 -3.52
CA LEU A 84 -4.04 -13.11 -2.71
C LEU A 84 -4.45 -13.25 -1.24
N VAL A 85 -3.50 -13.10 -0.32
CA VAL A 85 -3.70 -13.12 1.14
C VAL A 85 -3.57 -11.71 1.72
N SER A 86 -4.42 -11.38 2.67
CA SER A 86 -4.42 -10.09 3.38
C SER A 86 -3.36 -10.10 4.48
N GLU A 87 -2.33 -9.25 4.35
CA GLU A 87 -1.30 -9.06 5.40
C GLU A 87 -1.90 -8.69 6.77
N ARG A 88 -3.02 -7.96 6.77
CA ARG A 88 -3.67 -7.50 8.00
C ARG A 88 -4.44 -8.61 8.74
N THR A 89 -4.95 -9.59 8.00
CA THR A 89 -5.90 -10.58 8.56
C THR A 89 -5.42 -12.03 8.42
N GLY A 90 -4.39 -12.31 7.63
CA GLY A 90 -3.94 -13.68 7.31
C GLY A 90 -4.88 -14.46 6.38
N GLU A 91 -6.06 -13.92 6.11
CA GLU A 91 -7.11 -14.55 5.30
C GLU A 91 -7.08 -14.12 3.82
N PRO A 92 -7.65 -14.92 2.89
CA PRO A 92 -7.81 -14.54 1.50
C PRO A 92 -8.53 -13.18 1.33
N ILE A 93 -8.00 -12.35 0.43
CA ILE A 93 -8.57 -11.02 0.18
C ILE A 93 -9.92 -11.16 -0.53
N LYS A 94 -10.98 -10.68 0.11
CA LYS A 94 -12.29 -10.49 -0.53
C LYS A 94 -12.23 -9.35 -1.54
N ILE A 95 -12.18 -9.66 -2.83
CA ILE A 95 -12.23 -8.69 -3.93
C ILE A 95 -13.62 -8.72 -4.57
N PHE A 96 -14.17 -7.52 -4.82
CA PHE A 96 -15.47 -7.31 -5.44
C PHE A 96 -15.42 -6.02 -6.27
N PRO A 97 -16.33 -5.81 -7.24
CA PRO A 97 -16.23 -4.71 -8.21
C PRO A 97 -16.07 -3.33 -7.56
N LEU A 98 -16.83 -3.04 -6.50
CA LEU A 98 -16.73 -1.77 -5.79
C LEU A 98 -15.35 -1.55 -5.14
N ARG A 99 -14.68 -2.60 -4.67
CA ARG A 99 -13.32 -2.51 -4.13
C ARG A 99 -12.31 -2.14 -5.22
N LEU A 100 -12.44 -2.75 -6.40
CA LEU A 100 -11.59 -2.43 -7.56
C LEU A 100 -11.78 -0.98 -7.99
N ARG A 101 -13.05 -0.54 -8.11
CA ARG A 101 -13.41 0.84 -8.42
C ARG A 101 -12.82 1.85 -7.44
N ARG A 102 -12.99 1.61 -6.13
CA ARG A 102 -12.39 2.45 -5.06
C ARG A 102 -10.87 2.46 -5.15
N THR A 103 -10.25 1.32 -5.41
CA THR A 103 -8.78 1.21 -5.53
C THR A 103 -8.26 2.02 -6.72
N LEU A 104 -8.94 1.95 -7.86
CA LEU A 104 -8.62 2.75 -9.05
C LEU A 104 -8.70 4.25 -8.74
N ALA A 105 -9.81 4.69 -8.13
CA ALA A 105 -10.02 6.09 -7.74
C ALA A 105 -8.94 6.60 -6.78
N SER A 106 -8.67 5.85 -5.69
CA SER A 106 -7.67 6.22 -4.70
C SER A 106 -6.26 6.22 -5.26
N ARG A 107 -5.94 5.34 -6.23
CA ARG A 107 -4.64 5.38 -6.92
C ARG A 107 -4.51 6.62 -7.79
N ALA A 108 -5.54 6.95 -8.57
CA ALA A 108 -5.54 8.18 -9.37
C ALA A 108 -5.39 9.43 -8.51
N ALA A 109 -6.08 9.51 -7.37
CA ALA A 109 -5.90 10.60 -6.41
C ALA A 109 -4.46 10.67 -5.86
N ARG A 110 -3.88 9.53 -5.47
CA ARG A 110 -2.49 9.45 -4.99
C ARG A 110 -1.44 9.81 -6.04
N GLU A 111 -1.75 9.62 -7.31
CA GLU A 111 -0.92 10.05 -8.44
C GLU A 111 -1.08 11.53 -8.79
N GLY A 112 -1.97 12.25 -8.08
CA GLY A 112 -2.17 13.69 -8.24
C GLY A 112 -3.17 14.07 -9.33
N TYR A 113 -3.96 13.12 -9.86
CA TYR A 113 -5.01 13.45 -10.81
C TYR A 113 -6.12 14.25 -10.13
N GLY A 114 -6.53 15.35 -10.79
CA GLY A 114 -7.57 16.23 -10.26
C GLY A 114 -8.96 15.58 -10.22
N LEU A 115 -9.84 16.16 -9.39
CA LEU A 115 -11.22 15.69 -9.15
C LEU A 115 -12.01 15.37 -10.43
N LEU A 116 -11.95 16.25 -11.43
CA LEU A 116 -12.67 16.08 -12.69
C LEU A 116 -12.18 14.88 -13.50
N ILE A 117 -10.86 14.61 -13.48
CA ILE A 117 -10.27 13.46 -14.17
C ILE A 117 -10.71 12.17 -13.47
N ILE A 118 -10.70 12.16 -12.15
CA ILE A 118 -11.17 11.00 -11.37
C ILE A 118 -12.66 10.75 -11.57
N ALA A 119 -13.49 11.80 -11.55
CA ALA A 119 -14.91 11.70 -11.84
C ALA A 119 -15.16 11.09 -13.24
N ARG A 120 -14.43 11.55 -14.25
CA ARG A 120 -14.48 10.99 -15.60
C ARG A 120 -13.98 9.54 -15.66
N LEU A 121 -12.87 9.22 -14.98
CA LEU A 121 -12.32 7.86 -14.92
C LEU A 121 -13.32 6.87 -14.29
N LEU A 122 -14.12 7.34 -13.35
CA LEU A 122 -15.17 6.56 -12.70
C LEU A 122 -16.49 6.57 -13.49
N ASP A 123 -16.58 7.32 -14.58
CA ASP A 123 -17.84 7.49 -15.32
C ASP A 123 -18.96 8.05 -14.42
N HIS A 124 -18.64 9.07 -13.61
CA HIS A 124 -19.64 9.81 -12.85
C HIS A 124 -20.21 10.97 -13.66
N ALA A 125 -21.51 11.21 -13.50
CA ALA A 125 -22.17 12.40 -14.04
C ALA A 125 -21.77 13.68 -13.30
N ASP A 126 -21.36 13.58 -12.03
CA ASP A 126 -20.95 14.69 -11.18
C ASP A 126 -19.68 14.38 -10.36
N THR A 127 -19.22 15.36 -9.59
CA THR A 127 -18.00 15.25 -8.78
C THR A 127 -18.25 14.91 -7.31
N GLN A 128 -19.50 14.87 -6.84
CA GLN A 128 -19.81 14.79 -5.41
C GLN A 128 -19.23 13.52 -4.79
N SER A 129 -19.40 12.39 -5.48
CA SER A 129 -18.87 11.09 -5.04
C SER A 129 -17.37 10.92 -5.30
N ALA A 130 -16.80 11.69 -6.23
CA ALA A 130 -15.36 11.63 -6.53
C ALA A 130 -14.53 12.37 -5.47
N HIS A 131 -15.11 13.38 -4.81
CA HIS A 131 -14.45 14.21 -3.82
C HIS A 131 -13.90 13.41 -2.63
N ILE A 132 -14.60 12.35 -2.23
CA ILE A 132 -14.20 11.43 -1.15
C ILE A 132 -12.81 10.81 -1.39
N TYR A 133 -12.40 10.65 -2.64
CA TYR A 133 -11.10 10.09 -2.98
C TYR A 133 -9.96 11.13 -2.99
N THR A 134 -10.29 12.41 -3.15
CA THR A 134 -9.31 13.52 -3.22
C THR A 134 -9.09 14.20 -1.86
N GLU A 135 -10.01 14.06 -0.91
CA GLU A 135 -9.87 14.66 0.43
C GLU A 135 -8.63 14.17 1.19
N ASN A 136 -8.17 12.96 0.88
CA ASN A 136 -7.06 12.31 1.57
C ASN A 136 -5.79 12.24 0.69
N THR A 137 -5.57 13.24 -0.17
CA THR A 137 -4.35 13.28 -0.99
C THR A 137 -3.10 13.59 -0.14
N PRO A 138 -1.93 13.09 -0.54
CA PRO A 138 -0.67 13.33 0.18
C PRO A 138 -0.37 14.82 0.41
N GLU A 139 -0.80 15.71 -0.51
CA GLU A 139 -0.61 17.15 -0.38
C GLU A 139 -1.34 17.73 0.84
N HIS A 140 -2.57 17.30 1.11
CA HIS A 140 -3.32 17.72 2.30
C HIS A 140 -2.71 17.15 3.59
N LEU A 141 -2.17 15.93 3.54
CA LEU A 141 -1.48 15.30 4.66
C LEU A 141 -0.22 16.08 5.05
N THR A 142 0.57 16.58 4.10
CA THR A 142 1.81 17.32 4.43
C THR A 142 1.59 18.62 5.21
N SER A 143 0.47 19.33 4.99
CA SER A 143 0.13 20.52 5.77
C SER A 143 -0.40 20.17 7.18
N LEU A 144 -1.14 19.06 7.30
CA LEU A 144 -1.58 18.54 8.59
C LEU A 144 -0.41 18.00 9.42
N ASP A 145 0.53 17.30 8.78
CA ASP A 145 1.72 16.72 9.40
C ASP A 145 2.56 17.80 10.08
N LYS A 146 2.68 19.00 9.49
CA LYS A 146 3.45 20.10 10.11
C LYS A 146 2.77 20.68 11.35
N ALA A 147 1.44 20.77 11.34
CA ALA A 147 0.66 21.29 12.47
C ALA A 147 0.56 20.27 13.61
N LEU A 148 0.47 18.98 13.26
CA LEU A 148 0.39 17.88 14.22
C LEU A 148 1.77 17.39 14.68
N ALA A 149 2.85 17.65 13.94
CA ALA A 149 4.20 17.17 14.28
C ALA A 149 4.59 17.53 15.71
N MET A 150 4.34 18.76 16.17
CA MET A 150 4.69 19.18 17.53
C MET A 150 3.81 18.53 18.61
N GLN A 151 2.54 18.23 18.31
CA GLN A 151 1.62 17.58 19.26
C GLN A 151 1.77 16.06 19.29
N LEU A 152 2.14 15.47 18.15
CA LEU A 152 2.41 14.05 18.00
C LEU A 152 3.85 13.71 18.36
N ALA A 153 4.79 14.66 18.39
CA ALA A 153 6.18 14.41 18.77
C ALA A 153 6.30 13.76 20.16
N PRO A 154 5.65 14.24 21.23
CA PRO A 154 5.67 13.56 22.53
C PRO A 154 5.05 12.17 22.53
N ILE A 155 4.04 11.95 21.68
CA ILE A 155 3.37 10.66 21.53
C ILE A 155 4.28 9.69 20.77
N ALA A 156 4.87 10.13 19.65
CA ALA A 156 5.87 9.39 18.88
C ALA A 156 7.13 9.09 19.72
N GLN A 157 7.56 10.05 20.54
CA GLN A 157 8.62 9.93 21.52
C GLN A 157 8.30 8.86 22.57
N ALA A 158 7.06 8.84 23.07
CA ALA A 158 6.59 7.77 23.97
C ALA A 158 6.59 6.40 23.27
N PHE A 159 6.38 6.34 21.95
CA PHE A 159 6.44 5.11 21.17
C PHE A 159 7.83 4.67 20.69
N ALA A 160 8.84 5.55 20.73
CA ALA A 160 10.21 5.30 20.27
C ALA A 160 11.13 4.75 21.37
N GLY A 161 10.62 4.62 22.59
CA GLY A 161 11.38 4.09 23.72
C GLY A 161 12.10 5.15 24.54
N THR A 162 12.53 4.78 25.74
CA THR A 162 13.22 5.69 26.66
C THR A 162 14.71 5.68 26.35
N LEU A 163 15.28 6.83 25.96
CA LEU A 163 16.73 6.97 25.78
C LEU A 163 17.45 6.72 27.10
N VAL A 164 18.45 5.84 27.09
CA VAL A 164 19.23 5.47 28.27
C VAL A 164 20.68 5.87 28.08
N ILE A 165 21.27 6.47 29.11
CA ILE A 165 22.68 6.94 29.08
C ILE A 165 23.64 5.74 28.90
N HIS A 166 23.36 4.63 29.58
CA HIS A 166 24.18 3.43 29.52
C HIS A 166 23.33 2.21 29.89
N GLU A 167 23.67 1.04 29.37
CA GLU A 167 23.03 -0.25 29.67
C GLU A 167 22.63 -0.44 31.15
N LYS A 168 23.50 -0.09 32.11
CA LYS A 168 23.26 -0.22 33.55
C LYS A 168 22.03 0.53 34.08
N TYR A 169 21.56 1.53 33.34
CA TYR A 169 20.37 2.31 33.66
C TYR A 169 19.13 1.85 32.89
N ALA A 170 19.26 0.85 32.02
CA ALA A 170 18.16 0.31 31.25
C ALA A 170 17.38 -0.72 32.09
N ASN A 171 16.07 -0.77 31.89
CA ASN A 171 15.27 -1.89 32.37
C ASN A 171 15.78 -3.18 31.71
N ARG A 172 16.08 -4.21 32.50
CA ARG A 172 16.79 -5.44 32.12
C ARG A 172 18.24 -5.25 31.62
N GLY A 173 18.88 -4.13 31.93
CA GLY A 173 20.28 -3.86 31.56
C GLY A 173 21.32 -4.82 32.16
N ASN A 174 20.96 -5.56 33.21
CA ASN A 174 21.84 -6.57 33.80
C ASN A 174 21.78 -7.93 33.07
N GLU A 175 20.87 -8.09 32.11
CA GLU A 175 20.68 -9.34 31.38
C GLU A 175 21.31 -9.27 29.99
N ILE A 176 22.27 -10.14 29.69
CA ILE A 176 22.93 -10.17 28.36
C ILE A 176 21.91 -10.43 27.23
N SER A 177 20.86 -11.19 27.52
CA SER A 177 19.79 -11.53 26.56
C SER A 177 18.90 -10.35 26.17
N SER A 178 18.95 -9.23 26.91
CA SER A 178 18.20 -8.03 26.59
C SER A 178 18.96 -7.09 25.64
N ARG A 179 20.26 -7.31 25.43
CA ARG A 179 21.10 -6.46 24.56
C ARG A 179 20.68 -6.59 23.11
N ILE A 180 20.48 -5.45 22.47
CA ILE A 180 20.19 -5.35 21.05
C ILE A 180 21.47 -4.94 20.34
N MET A 181 21.96 -5.85 19.50
CA MET A 181 23.23 -5.70 18.80
C MET A 181 22.99 -5.35 17.33
N ASN A 182 23.85 -4.51 16.78
CA ASN A 182 23.94 -4.34 15.34
C ASN A 182 24.55 -5.62 14.74
N ARG A 183 23.85 -6.24 13.79
CA ARG A 183 24.32 -7.47 13.15
C ARG A 183 25.56 -7.25 12.28
N ASP A 184 25.72 -6.06 11.73
CA ASP A 184 26.79 -5.75 10.79
C ASP A 184 28.09 -5.39 11.52
N THR A 185 28.01 -4.62 12.62
CA THR A 185 29.20 -4.15 13.37
C THR A 185 29.46 -4.93 14.66
N GLY A 186 28.49 -5.68 15.18
CA GLY A 186 28.60 -6.36 16.47
C GLY A 186 28.57 -5.39 17.68
N GLU A 187 28.23 -4.12 17.47
CA GLU A 187 28.13 -3.12 18.52
C GLU A 187 26.74 -3.09 19.17
N GLY A 188 26.68 -2.75 20.46
CA GLY A 188 25.42 -2.60 21.17
C GLY A 188 24.70 -1.31 20.80
N VAL A 189 23.43 -1.41 20.46
CA VAL A 189 22.59 -0.30 20.00
C VAL A 189 21.58 0.10 21.08
N GLY A 190 21.18 -0.85 21.94
CA GLY A 190 20.21 -0.58 22.99
C GLY A 190 19.85 -1.82 23.78
N THR A 191 18.84 -1.68 24.63
CA THR A 191 18.32 -2.76 25.49
C THR A 191 16.82 -2.99 25.21
N CYS A 192 16.39 -4.25 25.22
CA CYS A 192 15.00 -4.65 25.12
C CYS A 192 14.36 -4.74 26.52
N GLY A 193 13.35 -3.91 26.79
CA GLY A 193 12.63 -3.92 28.06
C GLY A 193 11.61 -5.07 28.22
N THR A 194 11.38 -5.88 27.18
CA THR A 194 10.38 -6.95 27.17
C THR A 194 10.90 -8.23 27.84
N HIS A 195 10.14 -8.83 28.76
CA HIS A 195 10.49 -10.12 29.39
C HIS A 195 10.11 -11.37 28.56
N SER A 196 9.37 -11.17 27.45
CA SER A 196 8.99 -12.23 26.50
C SER A 196 9.94 -12.30 25.30
N PHE A 197 9.96 -13.46 24.63
CA PHE A 197 10.74 -13.68 23.42
C PHE A 197 10.20 -12.84 22.25
N CYS A 198 11.10 -12.18 21.52
CA CYS A 198 10.79 -11.36 20.35
C CYS A 198 11.57 -11.86 19.13
N SER A 199 10.88 -12.20 18.04
CA SER A 199 11.46 -12.67 16.78
C SER A 199 11.62 -11.55 15.73
N ALA A 200 11.36 -10.29 16.10
CA ALA A 200 11.46 -9.16 15.18
C ALA A 200 12.91 -8.91 14.74
N LEU A 201 13.08 -8.29 13.57
CA LEU A 201 14.38 -8.03 12.98
C LEU A 201 15.14 -6.93 13.74
N ALA A 202 15.83 -7.30 14.81
CA ALA A 202 16.74 -6.42 15.53
C ALA A 202 18.01 -6.09 14.70
N PRO A 203 18.53 -4.84 14.76
CA PRO A 203 18.02 -3.70 15.53
C PRO A 203 16.94 -2.88 14.79
N ILE A 204 16.70 -3.13 13.50
CA ILE A 204 15.86 -2.30 12.63
C ILE A 204 14.43 -2.16 13.16
N ALA A 205 13.78 -3.27 13.50
CA ALA A 205 12.42 -3.27 14.03
C ALA A 205 12.31 -2.67 15.45
N CYS A 206 13.43 -2.59 16.17
CA CYS A 206 13.46 -2.12 17.56
C CYS A 206 13.22 -0.61 17.65
N TYR A 207 13.67 0.18 16.68
CA TYR A 207 13.45 1.64 16.68
C TYR A 207 11.98 2.05 16.65
N THR A 208 11.10 1.17 16.19
CA THR A 208 9.65 1.40 16.19
C THR A 208 8.93 0.68 17.34
N CYS A 209 9.67 0.03 18.23
CA CYS A 209 9.15 -0.74 19.36
C CYS A 209 9.14 0.11 20.63
N TYR A 210 7.99 0.17 21.30
CA TYR A 210 7.82 0.89 22.57
C TYR A 210 8.75 0.41 23.69
N HIS A 211 9.17 -0.87 23.67
CA HIS A 211 10.04 -1.45 24.69
C HIS A 211 11.53 -1.23 24.44
N PHE A 212 11.89 -0.60 23.33
CA PHE A 212 13.27 -0.35 23.00
C PHE A 212 13.85 0.73 23.91
N GLN A 213 15.08 0.55 24.34
CA GLN A 213 15.82 1.51 25.16
C GLN A 213 17.15 1.80 24.46
N PRO A 214 17.19 2.76 23.53
CA PRO A 214 18.41 3.11 22.80
C PRO A 214 19.48 3.63 23.76
N TRP A 215 20.75 3.29 23.49
CA TRP A 215 21.87 3.77 24.29
C TRP A 215 22.41 5.10 23.73
N LEU A 216 22.73 6.04 24.61
CA LEU A 216 23.22 7.37 24.21
C LEU A 216 24.44 7.33 23.27
N ASP A 217 25.33 6.35 23.50
CA ASP A 217 26.55 6.14 22.73
C ASP A 217 26.42 5.02 21.68
N GLY A 218 25.20 4.57 21.39
CA GLY A 218 24.93 3.57 20.35
C GLY A 218 25.20 4.11 18.93
N PRO A 219 25.55 3.25 17.96
CA PRO A 219 25.86 3.63 16.58
C PRO A 219 24.61 3.94 15.74
N HIS A 220 23.73 4.79 16.25
CA HIS A 220 22.44 5.12 15.64
C HIS A 220 22.58 5.83 14.29
N GLU A 221 23.59 6.70 14.15
CA GLU A 221 23.88 7.42 12.90
C GLU A 221 24.29 6.47 11.76
N ALA A 222 25.13 5.48 12.05
CA ALA A 222 25.53 4.47 11.07
C ALA A 222 24.34 3.63 10.59
N ILE A 223 23.40 3.31 11.50
CA ILE A 223 22.18 2.59 11.16
C ILE A 223 21.26 3.46 10.28
N LEU A 224 21.13 4.75 10.59
CA LEU A 224 20.35 5.69 9.79
C LEU A 224 20.90 5.79 8.36
N GLU A 225 22.21 5.95 8.22
CA GLU A 225 22.89 6.06 6.92
C GLU A 225 22.71 4.77 6.09
N SER A 226 22.82 3.60 6.73
CA SER A 226 22.55 2.31 6.09
C SER A 226 21.13 2.20 5.55
N LEU A 227 20.12 2.66 6.31
CA LEU A 227 18.71 2.63 5.88
C LEU A 227 18.44 3.60 4.72
N ILE A 228 19.00 4.81 4.77
CA ILE A 228 18.87 5.80 3.69
C ILE A 228 19.54 5.29 2.41
N THR A 229 20.70 4.64 2.52
CA THR A 229 21.41 4.05 1.39
C THR A 229 20.60 2.92 0.76
N LYS A 230 20.09 1.97 1.56
CA LYS A 230 19.21 0.89 1.09
C LYS A 230 17.96 1.43 0.41
N ARG A 231 17.34 2.49 0.93
CA ARG A 231 16.19 3.15 0.29
C ARG A 231 16.52 3.65 -1.11
N LYS A 232 17.67 4.33 -1.28
CA LYS A 232 18.13 4.82 -2.59
C LYS A 232 18.40 3.67 -3.56
N GLU A 233 19.01 2.59 -3.10
CA GLU A 233 19.27 1.40 -3.90
C GLU A 233 17.98 0.71 -4.37
N ILE A 234 17.00 0.54 -3.47
CA ILE A 234 15.68 -0.03 -3.81
C ILE A 234 14.97 0.84 -4.85
N LEU A 235 14.98 2.16 -4.67
CA LEU A 235 14.39 3.09 -5.63
C LEU A 235 15.09 2.98 -6.99
N ALA A 236 16.41 2.93 -7.02
CA ALA A 236 17.17 2.80 -8.27
C ALA A 236 16.89 1.49 -9.01
N ARG A 237 16.70 0.38 -8.28
CA ARG A 237 16.43 -0.95 -8.85
C ARG A 237 14.98 -1.16 -9.29
N THR A 238 14.02 -0.67 -8.50
CA THR A 238 12.59 -0.95 -8.71
C THR A 238 11.87 0.16 -9.46
N GLN A 239 12.41 1.39 -9.44
CA GLN A 239 11.74 2.63 -9.89
C GLN A 239 10.37 2.88 -9.24
N ASP A 240 10.03 2.14 -8.17
CA ASP A 240 8.77 2.27 -7.45
C ASP A 240 9.01 2.96 -6.11
N LYS A 241 8.47 4.17 -5.98
CA LYS A 241 8.55 4.97 -4.74
C LYS A 241 7.87 4.29 -3.56
N THR A 242 6.81 3.52 -3.81
CA THR A 242 6.06 2.80 -2.77
C THR A 242 6.92 1.72 -2.15
N ILE A 243 7.62 0.93 -2.97
CA ILE A 243 8.52 -0.14 -2.52
C ILE A 243 9.75 0.45 -1.82
N ALA A 244 10.29 1.56 -2.32
CA ALA A 244 11.39 2.25 -1.66
C ALA A 244 11.00 2.80 -0.26
N SER A 245 9.74 3.21 -0.07
CA SER A 245 9.26 3.82 1.17
C SER A 245 8.95 2.86 2.32
N VAL A 246 9.13 1.54 2.14
CA VAL A 246 8.74 0.52 3.13
C VAL A 246 9.35 0.78 4.52
N ASN A 247 10.60 1.26 4.57
CA ASN A 247 11.30 1.54 5.83
C ASN A 247 11.28 3.03 6.23
N ASP A 248 10.49 3.89 5.59
CA ASP A 248 10.50 5.33 5.88
C ASP A 248 10.12 5.61 7.33
N ARG A 249 9.13 4.87 7.88
CA ARG A 249 8.78 4.95 9.31
C ARG A 249 9.95 4.64 10.24
N THR A 250 10.76 3.64 9.89
CA THR A 250 11.95 3.28 10.68
C THR A 250 13.05 4.33 10.53
N ILE A 251 13.25 4.88 9.33
CA ILE A 251 14.20 5.98 9.08
C ILE A 251 13.85 7.19 9.97
N PHE A 252 12.57 7.57 10.03
CA PHE A 252 12.11 8.64 10.91
C PHE A 252 12.38 8.33 12.39
N ALA A 253 12.06 7.12 12.84
CA ALA A 253 12.30 6.73 14.24
C ALA A 253 13.79 6.75 14.61
N VAL A 254 14.68 6.25 13.75
CA VAL A 254 16.13 6.31 14.00
C VAL A 254 16.63 7.76 14.00
N SER A 255 16.13 8.60 13.09
CA SER A 255 16.51 10.02 13.05
C SER A 255 16.13 10.77 14.34
N GLN A 256 14.97 10.46 14.91
CA GLN A 256 14.54 11.01 16.19
C GLN A 256 15.47 10.56 17.32
N VAL A 257 15.86 9.26 17.37
CA VAL A 257 16.82 8.77 18.37
C VAL A 257 18.17 9.48 18.26
N VAL A 258 18.67 9.71 17.04
CA VAL A 258 19.92 10.46 16.81
C VAL A 258 19.80 11.89 17.34
N GLU A 259 18.70 12.59 17.03
CA GLU A 259 18.45 13.95 17.50
C GLU A 259 18.43 14.02 19.03
N LEU A 260 17.72 13.10 19.69
CA LEU A 260 17.67 13.01 21.15
C LEU A 260 19.03 12.70 21.77
N CYS A 261 19.82 11.82 21.15
CA CYS A 261 21.18 11.56 21.60
C CYS A 261 22.03 12.83 21.54
N ASN A 262 21.89 13.62 20.47
CA ASN A 262 22.60 14.87 20.28
C ASN A 262 22.19 15.93 21.30
N GLU A 263 20.88 16.14 21.49
CA GLU A 263 20.35 17.04 22.52
C GLU A 263 20.84 16.67 23.92
N ARG A 264 20.81 15.38 24.27
CA ARG A 264 21.25 14.91 25.58
C ARG A 264 22.76 15.05 25.76
N LYS A 265 23.56 14.77 24.73
CA LYS A 265 25.03 15.00 24.73
C LYS A 265 25.36 16.48 24.88
N LEU A 266 24.61 17.38 24.23
CA LEU A 266 24.76 18.83 24.38
C LEU A 266 24.41 19.29 25.80
N ALA A 267 23.30 18.82 26.36
CA ALA A 267 22.92 19.14 27.73
C ALA A 267 23.97 18.69 28.76
N LEU A 268 24.55 17.49 28.57
CA LEU A 268 25.63 16.98 29.42
C LEU A 268 26.91 17.82 29.30
N LYS A 269 27.26 18.29 28.10
CA LYS A 269 28.39 19.21 27.89
C LYS A 269 28.18 20.55 28.60
N ASN A 270 26.98 21.12 28.50
CA ASN A 270 26.65 22.41 29.13
C ASN A 270 26.61 22.34 30.66
N CYS A 271 26.18 21.21 31.25
CA CYS A 271 26.27 20.98 32.69
C CYS A 271 27.72 20.86 33.18
N ASN A 272 28.62 20.27 32.37
CA ASN A 272 30.02 20.09 32.75
C ASN A 272 30.87 21.36 32.60
N SER A 273 30.47 22.32 31.75
CA SER A 273 31.14 23.61 31.59
C SER A 273 30.75 24.66 32.63
N GLY A 274 29.75 24.41 33.48
CA GLY A 274 29.29 25.32 34.53
C GLY A 274 29.85 25.04 35.92
N VAL A 275 30.79 24.09 36.07
CA VAL A 275 31.34 23.63 37.36
C VAL A 275 32.83 23.99 37.51
N SER A 276 33.37 24.85 36.65
CA SER A 276 34.78 25.25 36.66
C SER A 276 35.02 26.74 36.92
N ASP A 277 34.09 27.42 37.59
CA ASP A 277 34.26 28.79 38.09
C ASP A 277 33.63 28.90 39.49
N GLU A 278 34.27 28.32 40.50
CA GLU A 278 34.17 28.69 41.91
C GLU A 278 35.44 28.26 42.68
#